data_AF-A0A094D9M8-F1
#
_entry.id   AF-A0A094D9M8-F1
#
_cell.length_a   1.000
_cell.length_b   1.000
_cell.length_c   1.000
_cell.angle_alpha   90.00
_cell.angle_beta   90.00
_cell.angle_gamma   90.00
#
_symmetry.space_group_name_H-M   'P 1'
#
loop_
_entity.id
_entity.type
_entity.pdbx_description
1 polymer ?
#
loop_
_entity_poly.entity_id
_entity_poly.type
_entity_poly.pdbx_seq_one_letter_code
_entity_poly.pdbx_strand_id
1 'polypeptide(L)'
;MLGMCRMVGLWVLLGDILLVYYYRVVHCEGGHFTRAKPDQVLPRDIIRPTKTQTQAMDEIMAALAVEDEAEAELALKHAIRRLYLAMICHTVGSVPFKSPVLSFCAMLGRKVRGKGQGLWEEPGNFNSHLSALTWVAQLVIFDYACFHEQDNEDQIPIFLARMCKKFFQQLAETPFGHILQWRLYLFKLVLSEYQKAHSLLWDELLFGGEGLVPMESWRLKDDLDLEDFGGSWLSHPSNSEFLDGAELALFRRIQGNAKLRAMFLTTAADGSVILCPKAMKIYEAHAQGLLGSGLILCHVLLGPPLRASELLSVMWRNTARQRHMLIWEKLLMIYVQYHKGQQQSGVYKDNIQFLPKAVGDLLLMYIAYVIPLRQMFLRQQTPGALISPYL
;
A
#
# COMPACT_ATOMS: atom_id res chain seq x y z
N MET A 1 19.86 -10.32 3.56
CA MET A 1 19.99 -10.58 5.01
C MET A 1 19.51 -9.43 5.88
N LEU A 2 19.95 -8.18 5.68
CA LEU A 2 19.51 -7.00 6.48
C LEU A 2 17.99 -6.74 6.46
N GLY A 3 17.31 -7.02 5.34
CA GLY A 3 15.84 -6.93 5.25
C GLY A 3 15.11 -8.02 6.04
N MET A 4 15.64 -9.25 6.08
CA MET A 4 15.07 -10.35 6.88
C MET A 4 15.25 -10.11 8.39
N CYS A 5 16.41 -9.60 8.84
CA CYS A 5 16.62 -9.30 10.26
C CYS A 5 15.71 -8.16 10.77
N ARG A 6 15.48 -7.11 9.96
CA ARG A 6 14.50 -6.05 10.32
C ARG A 6 13.06 -6.56 10.34
N MET A 7 12.71 -7.45 9.41
CA MET A 7 11.42 -8.14 9.41
C MET A 7 11.26 -8.99 10.68
N VAL A 8 12.23 -9.86 11.00
CA VAL A 8 12.25 -10.70 12.22
C VAL A 8 12.06 -9.90 13.50
N GLY A 9 12.75 -8.76 13.63
CA GLY A 9 12.56 -7.86 14.77
C GLY A 9 11.17 -7.21 14.82
N LEU A 10 10.57 -6.86 13.67
CA LEU A 10 9.22 -6.28 13.60
C LEU A 10 8.13 -7.31 13.97
N TRP A 11 8.33 -8.59 13.63
CA TRP A 11 7.37 -9.66 13.95
C TRP A 11 7.28 -9.90 15.46
N VAL A 12 8.42 -10.02 16.15
CA VAL A 12 8.48 -10.17 17.61
C VAL A 12 7.85 -8.95 18.30
N LEU A 13 8.19 -7.75 17.84
CA LEU A 13 7.66 -6.50 18.39
C LEU A 13 6.13 -6.41 18.30
N LEU A 14 5.51 -6.85 17.21
CA LEU A 14 4.04 -6.79 17.06
C LEU A 14 3.31 -7.80 17.95
N GLY A 15 3.93 -8.95 18.23
CA GLY A 15 3.46 -9.87 19.26
C GLY A 15 3.44 -9.19 20.64
N ASP A 16 4.54 -8.56 21.03
CA ASP A 16 4.67 -7.88 22.32
C ASP A 16 3.67 -6.72 22.46
N ILE A 17 3.52 -5.92 21.40
CA ILE A 17 2.56 -4.81 21.38
C ILE A 17 1.11 -5.33 21.53
N LEU A 18 0.77 -6.46 20.91
CA LEU A 18 -0.55 -7.08 21.06
C LEU A 18 -0.79 -7.53 22.52
N LEU A 19 0.23 -8.11 23.18
CA LEU A 19 0.13 -8.51 24.59
C LEU A 19 -0.07 -7.29 25.50
N VAL A 20 0.71 -6.23 25.30
CA VAL A 20 0.58 -4.97 26.04
C VAL A 20 -0.79 -4.33 25.79
N TYR A 21 -1.27 -4.37 24.55
CA TYR A 21 -2.60 -3.90 24.19
C TYR A 21 -3.68 -4.68 24.93
N TYR A 22 -3.59 -6.02 24.94
CA TYR A 22 -4.54 -6.87 25.65
C TYR A 22 -4.57 -6.51 27.14
N TYR A 23 -3.41 -6.42 27.80
CA TYR A 23 -3.32 -6.03 29.20
C TYR A 23 -4.00 -4.67 29.46
N ARG A 24 -3.59 -3.63 28.72
CA ARG A 24 -4.02 -2.24 28.99
C ARG A 24 -5.48 -1.97 28.61
N VAL A 25 -5.96 -2.55 27.53
CA VAL A 25 -7.25 -2.20 26.91
C VAL A 25 -8.35 -3.21 27.25
N VAL A 26 -7.98 -4.47 27.51
CA VAL A 26 -8.92 -5.57 27.73
C VAL A 26 -8.95 -6.03 29.19
N HIS A 27 -7.79 -6.18 29.84
CA HIS A 27 -7.71 -6.75 31.19
C HIS A 27 -7.80 -5.69 32.31
N CYS A 28 -7.07 -4.57 32.24
CA CYS A 28 -7.06 -3.57 33.31
C CYS A 28 -8.43 -2.87 33.50
N GLU A 29 -9.00 -2.96 34.71
CA GLU A 29 -10.32 -2.41 35.05
C GLU A 29 -10.43 -0.88 34.88
N GLY A 30 -9.35 -0.14 35.16
CA GLY A 30 -9.29 1.31 34.96
C GLY A 30 -9.44 1.73 33.49
N GLY A 31 -9.14 0.81 32.56
CA GLY A 31 -9.09 1.04 31.12
C GLY A 31 -7.97 2.00 30.69
N HIS A 32 -7.50 1.86 29.46
CA HIS A 32 -6.52 2.81 28.89
C HIS A 32 -7.15 4.10 28.36
N PHE A 33 -8.46 4.08 28.06
CA PHE A 33 -9.18 5.18 27.44
C PHE A 33 -10.08 5.90 28.44
N THR A 34 -9.99 7.22 28.48
CA THR A 34 -10.87 8.07 29.27
C THR A 34 -12.13 8.43 28.50
N ARG A 35 -13.29 8.30 29.16
CA ARG A 35 -14.58 8.71 28.62
C ARG A 35 -14.71 10.23 28.74
N ALA A 36 -14.80 10.94 27.61
CA ALA A 36 -14.98 12.39 27.59
C ALA A 36 -16.46 12.82 27.67
N LYS A 37 -17.37 11.95 27.23
CA LYS A 37 -18.83 12.15 27.31
C LYS A 37 -19.52 10.89 27.84
N PRO A 38 -20.58 10.99 28.66
CA PRO A 38 -21.24 9.83 29.26
C PRO A 38 -21.69 8.75 28.26
N ASP A 39 -22.04 9.13 27.04
CA ASP A 39 -22.51 8.28 25.95
C ASP A 39 -21.39 7.73 25.05
N GLN A 40 -20.14 8.18 25.21
CA GLN A 40 -19.03 7.79 24.34
C GLN A 40 -18.64 6.32 24.51
N VAL A 41 -18.88 5.51 23.48
CA VAL A 41 -18.45 4.11 23.44
C VAL A 41 -16.93 4.02 23.36
N LEU A 42 -16.33 3.25 24.27
CA LEU A 42 -14.90 2.96 24.34
C LEU A 42 -14.61 1.52 23.88
N PRO A 43 -13.36 1.21 23.48
CA PRO A 43 -12.99 -0.16 23.09
C PRO A 43 -13.38 -1.23 24.12
N ARG A 44 -13.23 -0.94 25.41
CA ARG A 44 -13.61 -1.86 26.51
C ARG A 44 -15.11 -2.20 26.54
N ASP A 45 -15.97 -1.34 26.00
CA ASP A 45 -17.43 -1.57 25.99
C ASP A 45 -17.82 -2.53 24.85
N ILE A 46 -16.95 -2.69 23.85
CA ILE A 46 -17.17 -3.51 22.65
C ILE A 46 -16.44 -4.84 22.75
N ILE A 47 -15.16 -4.82 23.16
CA ILE A 47 -14.31 -6.00 23.25
C ILE A 47 -14.91 -6.96 24.29
N ARG A 48 -15.01 -8.24 23.93
CA ARG A 48 -15.49 -9.30 24.82
C ARG A 48 -14.48 -10.45 24.78
N PRO A 49 -13.50 -10.50 25.70
CA PRO A 49 -12.56 -11.60 25.75
C PRO A 49 -13.29 -12.91 26.06
N THR A 50 -12.78 -14.02 25.53
CA THR A 50 -13.30 -15.36 25.87
C THR A 50 -12.86 -15.77 27.27
N LYS A 51 -13.57 -16.71 27.89
CA LYS A 51 -13.17 -17.25 29.21
C LYS A 51 -11.72 -17.75 29.21
N THR A 52 -11.31 -18.41 28.13
CA THR A 52 -9.93 -18.90 27.96
C THR A 52 -8.91 -17.76 27.87
N GLN A 53 -9.26 -16.65 27.21
CA GLN A 53 -8.37 -15.48 27.14
C GLN A 53 -8.25 -14.79 28.50
N THR A 54 -9.35 -14.67 29.26
CA THR A 54 -9.31 -14.13 30.62
C THR A 54 -8.47 -15.01 31.54
N GLN A 55 -8.74 -16.31 31.56
CA GLN A 55 -8.00 -17.27 32.38
C GLN A 55 -6.50 -17.27 32.07
N ALA A 56 -6.12 -17.30 30.79
CA ALA A 56 -4.71 -17.28 30.41
C ALA A 56 -4.01 -15.97 30.84
N MET A 57 -4.74 -14.85 30.87
CA MET A 57 -4.20 -13.59 31.39
C MET A 57 -4.03 -13.62 32.91
N ASP A 58 -4.98 -14.19 33.63
CA ASP A 58 -4.88 -14.37 35.09
C ASP A 58 -3.69 -15.29 35.45
N GLU A 59 -3.45 -16.34 34.65
CA GLU A 59 -2.28 -17.21 34.78
C GLU A 59 -0.95 -16.45 34.56
N ILE A 60 -0.90 -15.49 33.62
CA ILE A 60 0.27 -14.61 33.45
C ILE A 60 0.49 -13.77 34.70
N MET A 61 -0.58 -13.16 35.25
CA MET A 61 -0.47 -12.33 36.45
C MET A 61 -0.04 -13.14 37.67
N ALA A 62 -0.52 -14.39 37.81
CA ALA A 62 -0.09 -15.30 38.85
C ALA A 62 1.38 -15.71 38.70
N ALA A 63 1.84 -16.01 37.47
CA ALA A 63 3.23 -16.34 37.20
C ALA A 63 4.20 -15.20 37.54
N LEU A 64 3.78 -13.94 37.31
CA LEU A 64 4.56 -12.75 37.69
C LEU A 64 4.67 -12.53 39.21
N ALA A 65 3.82 -13.20 40.00
CA ALA A 65 3.86 -13.14 41.46
C ALA A 65 4.68 -14.28 42.10
N VAL A 66 5.20 -15.21 41.30
CA VAL A 66 6.05 -16.32 41.76
C VAL A 66 7.44 -15.78 42.12
N GLU A 67 7.95 -16.12 43.30
CA GLU A 67 9.25 -15.65 43.78
C GLU A 67 10.44 -16.41 43.16
N ASP A 68 10.26 -17.69 42.82
CA ASP A 68 11.29 -18.50 42.16
C ASP A 68 11.41 -18.12 40.68
N GLU A 69 12.59 -17.65 40.27
CA GLU A 69 12.82 -17.11 38.94
C GLU A 69 12.67 -18.17 37.83
N ALA A 70 13.10 -19.40 38.07
CA ALA A 70 13.04 -20.48 37.07
C ALA A 70 11.61 -21.02 36.90
N GLU A 71 10.89 -21.16 38.02
CA GLU A 71 9.47 -21.54 38.03
C GLU A 71 8.62 -20.42 37.39
N ALA A 72 8.88 -19.16 37.73
CA ALA A 72 8.21 -18.00 37.15
C ALA A 72 8.40 -17.94 35.63
N GLU A 73 9.63 -18.11 35.14
CA GLU A 73 9.92 -18.07 33.70
C GLU A 73 9.17 -19.17 32.94
N LEU A 74 9.16 -20.40 33.47
CA LEU A 74 8.47 -21.53 32.84
C LEU A 74 6.95 -21.32 32.82
N ALA A 75 6.37 -20.91 33.95
CA ALA A 75 4.95 -20.62 34.07
C ALA A 75 4.52 -19.48 33.12
N LEU A 76 5.34 -18.43 33.05
CA LEU A 76 5.09 -17.27 32.19
C LEU A 76 5.08 -17.67 30.71
N LYS A 77 6.06 -18.45 30.24
CA LYS A 77 6.10 -18.94 28.85
C LYS A 77 4.85 -19.75 28.49
N HIS A 78 4.38 -20.62 29.39
CA HIS A 78 3.18 -21.41 29.18
C HIS A 78 1.92 -20.55 29.11
N ALA A 79 1.76 -19.62 30.06
CA ALA A 79 0.58 -18.76 30.13
C ALA A 79 0.51 -17.80 28.92
N ILE A 80 1.65 -17.22 28.50
CA ILE A 80 1.75 -16.39 27.29
C ILE A 80 1.37 -17.18 26.03
N ARG A 81 1.89 -18.40 25.88
CA ARG A 81 1.55 -19.27 24.74
C ARG A 81 0.05 -19.56 24.69
N ARG A 82 -0.55 -19.91 25.83
CA ARG A 82 -2.01 -20.13 25.95
C ARG A 82 -2.79 -18.89 25.57
N LEU A 83 -2.37 -17.71 26.04
CA LEU A 83 -3.05 -16.45 25.72
C LEU A 83 -3.00 -16.15 24.22
N TYR A 84 -1.82 -16.24 23.58
CA TYR A 84 -1.72 -16.03 22.13
C TYR A 84 -2.58 -17.03 21.36
N LEU A 85 -2.53 -18.32 21.71
CA LEU A 85 -3.37 -19.31 21.03
C LEU A 85 -4.86 -19.00 21.21
N ALA A 86 -5.29 -18.61 22.41
CA ALA A 86 -6.68 -18.23 22.67
C ALA A 86 -7.09 -16.95 21.92
N MET A 87 -6.16 -16.01 21.73
CA MET A 87 -6.38 -14.81 20.91
C MET A 87 -6.45 -15.14 19.42
N ILE A 88 -5.66 -16.09 18.92
CA ILE A 88 -5.65 -16.47 17.50
C ILE A 88 -6.85 -17.38 17.16
N CYS A 89 -7.11 -18.38 18.01
CA CYS A 89 -8.01 -19.49 17.73
C CYS A 89 -9.35 -19.35 18.46
N HIS A 90 -10.12 -18.33 18.09
CA HIS A 90 -11.51 -18.17 18.54
C HIS A 90 -12.43 -17.80 17.39
N THR A 91 -13.73 -18.07 17.56
CA THR A 91 -14.76 -17.65 16.62
C THR A 91 -15.18 -16.22 16.91
N VAL A 92 -15.37 -15.46 15.85
CA VAL A 92 -15.84 -14.09 15.85
C VAL A 92 -17.10 -14.08 15.01
N GLY A 93 -18.26 -14.10 15.68
CA GLY A 93 -19.56 -14.05 15.01
C GLY A 93 -19.86 -12.66 14.41
N SER A 94 -21.13 -12.28 14.35
CA SER A 94 -21.62 -11.06 13.67
C SER A 94 -21.07 -9.71 14.17
N VAL A 95 -20.24 -9.69 15.22
CA VAL A 95 -19.63 -8.45 15.76
C VAL A 95 -18.11 -8.61 15.80
N PRO A 96 -17.42 -8.32 14.68
CA PRO A 96 -15.97 -8.55 14.52
C PRO A 96 -15.11 -7.96 15.64
N PHE A 97 -15.38 -6.71 16.01
CA PHE A 97 -14.59 -5.96 16.98
C PHE A 97 -14.81 -6.37 18.46
N LYS A 98 -15.63 -7.41 18.73
CA LYS A 98 -15.56 -8.11 20.03
C LYS A 98 -14.22 -8.79 20.24
N SER A 99 -13.56 -9.20 19.15
CA SER A 99 -12.25 -9.81 19.19
C SER A 99 -11.18 -8.81 19.63
N PRO A 100 -10.38 -9.11 20.67
CA PRO A 100 -9.22 -8.31 21.05
C PRO A 100 -8.25 -8.09 19.88
N VAL A 101 -8.05 -9.10 19.04
CA VAL A 101 -7.13 -9.06 17.89
C VAL A 101 -7.65 -8.15 16.78
N LEU A 102 -8.94 -8.21 16.45
CA LEU A 102 -9.51 -7.33 15.42
C LEU A 102 -9.64 -5.88 15.90
N SER A 103 -9.92 -5.68 17.19
CA SER A 103 -9.87 -4.35 17.82
C SER A 103 -8.44 -3.79 17.82
N PHE A 104 -7.45 -4.63 18.12
CA PHE A 104 -6.03 -4.26 18.01
C PHE A 104 -5.67 -3.86 16.57
N CYS A 105 -6.12 -4.62 15.57
CA CYS A 105 -5.96 -4.22 14.16
C CYS A 105 -6.57 -2.84 13.91
N ALA A 106 -7.81 -2.57 14.34
CA ALA A 106 -8.41 -1.24 14.19
C ALA A 106 -7.56 -0.12 14.83
N MET A 107 -6.89 -0.40 15.95
CA MET A 107 -5.98 0.53 16.62
C MET A 107 -4.66 0.72 15.88
N LEU A 108 -4.11 -0.32 15.23
CA LEU A 108 -2.99 -0.18 14.29
C LEU A 108 -3.38 0.67 13.08
N GLY A 109 -4.67 0.78 12.79
CA GLY A 109 -5.23 1.73 11.83
C GLY A 109 -5.20 3.19 12.30
N ARG A 110 -4.63 3.53 13.47
CA ARG A 110 -4.56 4.90 13.99
C ARG A 110 -3.14 5.37 14.27
N LYS A 111 -2.88 6.64 13.97
CA LYS A 111 -1.61 7.34 14.19
C LYS A 111 -1.80 8.51 15.14
N VAL A 112 -0.91 8.67 16.11
CA VAL A 112 -0.89 9.84 17.01
C VAL A 112 -0.10 10.99 16.37
N ARG A 113 -0.70 12.18 16.26
CA ARG A 113 0.03 13.44 16.02
C ARG A 113 0.12 14.21 17.35
N GLY A 114 1.20 14.97 17.54
CA GLY A 114 1.33 15.87 18.69
C GLY A 114 0.09 16.78 18.84
N LYS A 115 -0.34 16.97 20.10
CA LYS A 115 -1.62 17.58 20.54
C LYS A 115 -2.89 16.73 20.43
N GLY A 116 -2.79 15.40 20.49
CA GLY A 116 -3.94 14.53 20.78
C GLY A 116 -4.97 14.35 19.65
N GLN A 117 -4.72 14.86 18.46
CA GLN A 117 -5.56 14.58 17.27
C GLN A 117 -5.07 13.30 16.58
N GLY A 118 -5.89 12.26 16.60
CA GLY A 118 -5.59 10.98 15.95
C GLY A 118 -5.88 10.99 14.45
N LEU A 119 -4.89 10.72 13.62
CA LEU A 119 -5.05 10.46 12.19
C LEU A 119 -5.30 8.96 11.96
N TRP A 120 -5.88 8.59 10.83
CA TRP A 120 -5.87 7.20 10.38
C TRP A 120 -4.48 6.82 9.85
N GLU A 121 -4.06 5.58 10.05
CA GLU A 121 -2.87 5.01 9.42
C GLU A 121 -3.12 4.74 7.93
N GLU A 122 -2.03 4.75 7.17
CA GLU A 122 -2.12 4.62 5.72
C GLU A 122 -2.30 3.13 5.31
N PRO A 123 -3.15 2.82 4.31
CA PRO A 123 -3.52 1.45 3.93
C PRO A 123 -2.38 0.43 3.75
N GLY A 124 -1.23 0.80 3.17
CA GLY A 124 -0.06 -0.07 2.99
C GLY A 124 0.69 -0.38 4.30
N ASN A 125 0.75 0.56 5.25
CA ASN A 125 1.27 0.31 6.61
C ASN A 125 0.36 -0.69 7.32
N PHE A 126 -0.95 -0.50 7.15
CA PHE A 126 -1.94 -1.40 7.69
C PHE A 126 -1.79 -2.82 7.12
N ASN A 127 -1.61 -2.98 5.80
CA ASN A 127 -1.40 -4.31 5.19
C ASN A 127 -0.09 -4.98 5.66
N SER A 128 0.96 -4.20 5.87
CA SER A 128 2.21 -4.68 6.45
C SER A 128 1.99 -5.19 7.88
N HIS A 129 1.20 -4.49 8.70
CA HIS A 129 0.79 -4.94 10.03
C HIS A 129 -0.11 -6.19 10.00
N LEU A 130 -1.03 -6.30 9.03
CA LEU A 130 -1.86 -7.50 8.89
C LEU A 130 -1.01 -8.71 8.49
N SER A 131 -0.05 -8.52 7.60
CA SER A 131 0.94 -9.54 7.24
C SER A 131 1.76 -9.92 8.47
N ALA A 132 2.22 -8.91 9.23
CA ALA A 132 2.89 -9.03 10.52
C ALA A 132 2.22 -10.03 11.45
N LEU A 133 0.96 -9.73 11.75
CA LEU A 133 0.14 -10.54 12.63
C LEU A 133 -0.12 -11.93 12.06
N THR A 134 -0.28 -12.07 10.74
CA THR A 134 -0.47 -13.37 10.09
C THR A 134 0.71 -14.30 10.38
N TRP A 135 1.94 -13.81 10.19
CA TRP A 135 3.15 -14.61 10.44
C TRP A 135 3.36 -14.91 11.92
N VAL A 136 3.16 -13.93 12.81
CA VAL A 136 3.24 -14.16 14.26
C VAL A 136 2.28 -15.26 14.69
N ALA A 137 1.05 -15.24 14.17
CA ALA A 137 0.08 -16.28 14.47
C ALA A 137 0.46 -17.65 13.90
N GLN A 138 1.03 -17.71 12.69
CA GLN A 138 1.55 -18.96 12.13
C GLN A 138 2.68 -19.53 12.99
N LEU A 139 3.60 -18.68 13.46
CA LEU A 139 4.69 -19.09 14.35
C LEU A 139 4.17 -19.58 15.70
N VAL A 140 3.21 -18.88 16.32
CA VAL A 140 2.60 -19.32 17.58
C VAL A 140 1.86 -20.65 17.42
N ILE A 141 1.09 -20.82 16.34
CA ILE A 141 0.40 -22.09 16.06
C ILE A 141 1.41 -23.23 15.87
N PHE A 142 2.51 -22.96 15.17
CA PHE A 142 3.58 -23.91 14.95
C PHE A 142 4.31 -24.29 16.25
N ASP A 143 4.72 -23.30 17.04
CA ASP A 143 5.34 -23.50 18.36
C ASP A 143 4.43 -24.31 19.29
N TYR A 144 3.14 -23.97 19.33
CA TYR A 144 2.16 -24.75 20.11
C TYR A 144 2.01 -26.18 19.59
N ALA A 145 1.99 -26.40 18.27
CA ALA A 145 1.90 -27.75 17.70
C ALA A 145 3.12 -28.60 18.07
N CYS A 146 4.32 -28.02 17.97
CA CYS A 146 5.56 -28.70 18.35
C CYS A 146 5.58 -29.04 19.84
N PHE A 147 5.11 -28.11 20.69
CA PHE A 147 5.01 -28.35 22.13
C PHE A 147 3.94 -29.40 22.48
N HIS A 148 2.77 -29.37 21.83
CA HIS A 148 1.66 -30.26 22.13
C HIS A 148 1.91 -31.70 21.65
N GLU A 149 2.54 -31.86 20.49
CA GLU A 149 2.82 -33.14 19.86
C GLU A 149 4.30 -33.55 20.00
N GLN A 150 4.99 -33.03 21.03
CA GLN A 150 6.42 -33.28 21.26
C GLN A 150 6.78 -34.77 21.41
N ASP A 151 5.81 -35.60 21.83
CA ASP A 151 5.98 -37.05 21.99
C ASP A 151 5.71 -37.83 20.68
N ASN A 152 5.17 -37.17 19.64
CA ASN A 152 4.84 -37.78 18.35
C ASN A 152 4.87 -36.74 17.21
N GLU A 153 6.07 -36.45 16.71
CA GLU A 153 6.28 -35.42 15.68
C GLU A 153 5.47 -35.63 14.39
N ASP A 154 5.12 -36.89 14.05
CA ASP A 154 4.29 -37.22 12.88
C ASP A 154 2.87 -36.63 12.97
N GLN A 155 2.41 -36.27 14.18
CA GLN A 155 1.12 -35.61 14.39
C GLN A 155 1.17 -34.10 14.14
N ILE A 156 2.35 -33.47 14.14
CA ILE A 156 2.49 -32.02 13.98
C ILE A 156 1.82 -31.53 12.68
N PRO A 157 2.07 -32.12 11.48
CA PRO A 157 1.40 -31.68 10.26
C PRO A 157 -0.12 -31.86 10.28
N ILE A 158 -0.60 -32.92 10.93
CA ILE A 158 -2.03 -33.23 11.06
C ILE A 158 -2.72 -32.21 11.97
N PHE A 159 -2.08 -31.86 13.09
CA PHE A 159 -2.53 -30.84 14.02
C PHE A 159 -2.60 -29.47 13.32
N LEU A 160 -1.51 -29.08 12.63
CA LEU A 160 -1.44 -27.82 11.88
C LEU A 160 -2.52 -27.73 10.81
N ALA A 161 -2.72 -28.78 10.01
CA ALA A 161 -3.76 -28.81 8.98
C ALA A 161 -5.15 -28.58 9.58
N ARG A 162 -5.43 -29.18 10.73
CA ARG A 162 -6.70 -29.03 11.46
C ARG A 162 -6.90 -27.60 11.97
N MET A 163 -5.86 -27.02 12.59
CA MET A 163 -5.90 -25.66 13.11
C MET A 163 -6.04 -24.64 12.00
N CYS A 164 -5.25 -24.76 10.93
CA CYS A 164 -5.34 -23.92 9.74
C CYS A 164 -6.73 -24.00 9.12
N LYS A 165 -7.26 -25.21 8.93
CA LYS A 165 -8.61 -25.41 8.36
C LYS A 165 -9.71 -24.74 9.17
N LYS A 166 -9.61 -24.76 10.49
CA LYS A 166 -10.65 -24.23 11.38
C LYS A 166 -10.53 -22.73 11.64
N PHE A 167 -9.31 -22.21 11.80
CA PHE A 167 -9.08 -20.86 12.31
C PHE A 167 -8.28 -19.94 11.37
N PHE A 168 -7.63 -20.49 10.34
CA PHE A 168 -6.71 -19.76 9.49
C PHE A 168 -7.06 -19.89 8.01
N GLN A 169 -8.34 -19.65 7.69
CA GLN A 169 -8.87 -19.64 6.33
C GLN A 169 -9.76 -18.43 6.08
N GLN A 170 -9.80 -17.96 4.84
CA GLN A 170 -10.46 -16.71 4.44
C GLN A 170 -11.97 -16.67 4.69
N LEU A 171 -12.62 -17.84 4.70
CA LEU A 171 -14.06 -17.97 4.95
C LEU A 171 -14.39 -18.27 6.42
N ALA A 172 -13.37 -18.40 7.27
CA ALA A 172 -13.58 -18.71 8.68
C ALA A 172 -14.04 -17.45 9.43
N GLU A 173 -15.11 -17.56 10.21
CA GLU A 173 -15.59 -16.52 11.13
C GLU A 173 -14.66 -16.42 12.36
N THR A 174 -13.43 -15.99 12.14
CA THR A 174 -12.35 -15.94 13.15
C THR A 174 -11.52 -14.68 12.92
N PRO A 175 -10.65 -14.26 13.87
CA PRO A 175 -9.85 -13.04 13.67
C PRO A 175 -8.98 -13.16 12.42
N PHE A 176 -8.32 -14.30 12.25
CA PHE A 176 -7.42 -14.50 11.12
C PHE A 176 -8.16 -14.77 9.81
N GLY A 177 -9.38 -15.30 9.84
CA GLY A 177 -10.23 -15.31 8.64
C GLY A 177 -10.57 -13.91 8.15
N HIS A 178 -10.98 -13.00 9.06
CA HIS A 178 -11.23 -11.59 8.73
C HIS A 178 -9.96 -10.86 8.26
N ILE A 179 -8.82 -11.04 8.94
CA ILE A 179 -7.53 -10.45 8.55
C ILE A 179 -7.13 -10.92 7.14
N LEU A 180 -7.25 -12.22 6.85
CA LEU A 180 -6.96 -12.77 5.53
C LEU A 180 -7.92 -12.24 4.46
N GLN A 181 -9.20 -12.07 4.79
CA GLN A 181 -10.19 -11.47 3.89
C GLN A 181 -9.89 -9.99 3.60
N TRP A 182 -9.49 -9.21 4.61
CA TRP A 182 -9.05 -7.82 4.42
C TRP A 182 -7.83 -7.74 3.51
N ARG A 183 -6.85 -8.63 3.69
CA ARG A 183 -5.67 -8.71 2.81
C ARG A 183 -6.05 -9.08 1.38
N LEU A 184 -6.95 -10.05 1.19
CA LEU A 184 -7.46 -10.40 -0.14
C LEU A 184 -8.18 -9.26 -0.84
N TYR A 185 -8.98 -8.49 -0.09
CA TYR A 185 -9.71 -7.36 -0.66
C TYR A 185 -8.74 -6.34 -1.25
N LEU A 186 -7.63 -6.06 -0.55
CA LEU A 186 -6.56 -5.19 -1.05
C LEU A 186 -5.90 -5.73 -2.32
N PHE A 187 -5.65 -7.05 -2.41
CA PHE A 187 -5.13 -7.66 -3.65
C PHE A 187 -6.12 -7.57 -4.81
N LYS A 188 -7.42 -7.83 -4.57
CA LYS A 188 -8.47 -7.69 -5.59
C LYS A 188 -8.60 -6.25 -6.06
N LEU A 189 -8.50 -5.28 -5.14
CA LEU A 189 -8.50 -3.85 -5.46
C LEU A 189 -7.32 -3.52 -6.39
N VAL A 190 -6.11 -3.94 -6.03
CA VAL A 190 -4.91 -3.74 -6.86
C VAL A 190 -5.09 -4.32 -8.25
N LEU A 191 -5.58 -5.56 -8.36
CA LEU A 191 -5.80 -6.20 -9.66
C LEU A 191 -6.84 -5.45 -10.50
N SER A 192 -7.96 -5.08 -9.88
CA SER A 192 -9.04 -4.30 -10.52
C SER A 192 -8.53 -2.95 -11.02
N GLU A 193 -7.81 -2.20 -10.18
CA GLU A 193 -7.27 -0.90 -10.57
C GLU A 193 -6.19 -1.03 -11.63
N TYR A 194 -5.37 -2.09 -11.60
CA TYR A 194 -4.40 -2.36 -12.65
C TYR A 194 -5.07 -2.66 -13.99
N GLN A 195 -6.07 -3.55 -14.01
CA GLN A 195 -6.82 -3.88 -15.22
C GLN A 195 -7.51 -2.64 -15.81
N LYS A 196 -8.10 -1.80 -14.95
CA LYS A 196 -8.71 -0.54 -15.36
C LYS A 196 -7.67 0.45 -15.92
N ALA A 197 -6.55 0.66 -15.22
CA ALA A 197 -5.49 1.54 -15.71
C ALA A 197 -4.89 1.04 -17.03
N HIS A 198 -4.73 -0.28 -17.17
CA HIS A 198 -4.23 -0.92 -18.38
C HIS A 198 -5.18 -0.69 -19.56
N SER A 199 -6.48 -0.97 -19.40
CA SER A 199 -7.47 -0.75 -20.48
C SER A 199 -7.55 0.73 -20.87
N LEU A 200 -7.59 1.64 -19.90
CA LEU A 200 -7.56 3.08 -20.18
C LEU A 200 -6.30 3.50 -20.93
N LEU A 201 -5.13 2.96 -20.56
CA LEU A 201 -3.90 3.29 -21.28
C LEU A 201 -3.93 2.75 -22.71
N TRP A 202 -4.07 1.43 -22.86
CA TRP A 202 -3.83 0.76 -24.12
C TRP A 202 -4.97 0.93 -25.11
N ASP A 203 -6.21 0.76 -24.67
CA ASP A 203 -7.37 0.78 -25.55
C ASP A 203 -7.74 2.23 -25.90
N GLU A 204 -7.80 3.09 -24.89
CA GLU A 204 -8.33 4.45 -25.03
C GLU A 204 -7.25 5.50 -25.33
N LEU A 205 -6.18 5.57 -24.53
CA LEU A 205 -5.21 6.67 -24.60
C LEU A 205 -4.12 6.46 -25.65
N LEU A 206 -3.72 5.21 -25.90
CA LEU A 206 -2.74 4.82 -26.93
C LEU A 206 -3.40 4.31 -28.21
N PHE A 207 -4.74 4.32 -28.29
CA PHE A 207 -5.53 3.91 -29.45
C PHE A 207 -5.16 2.49 -29.96
N GLY A 208 -5.05 1.55 -29.04
CA GLY A 208 -4.68 0.14 -29.28
C GLY A 208 -3.17 -0.14 -29.28
N GLY A 209 -2.31 0.88 -29.19
CA GLY A 209 -0.87 0.72 -28.95
C GLY A 209 -0.03 0.06 -30.06
N GLU A 210 -0.63 -0.35 -31.19
CA GLU A 210 0.10 -1.06 -32.26
C GLU A 210 1.26 -0.24 -32.81
N GLY A 211 2.46 -0.81 -32.86
CA GLY A 211 3.64 -0.14 -33.42
C GLY A 211 4.26 0.96 -32.55
N LEU A 212 3.78 1.18 -31.32
CA LEU A 212 4.48 2.00 -30.34
C LEU A 212 5.65 1.21 -29.73
N VAL A 213 6.76 1.90 -29.46
CA VAL A 213 7.92 1.30 -28.81
C VAL A 213 7.62 1.16 -27.32
N PRO A 214 7.72 -0.05 -26.72
CA PRO A 214 7.47 -0.22 -25.30
C PRO A 214 8.51 0.51 -24.44
N MET A 215 8.03 1.39 -23.56
CA MET A 215 8.82 2.13 -22.57
C MET A 215 9.02 1.26 -21.32
N GLU A 216 9.91 0.29 -21.42
CA GLU A 216 10.18 -0.64 -20.33
C GLU A 216 11.32 -0.14 -19.44
N SER A 217 11.07 -0.13 -18.13
CA SER A 217 12.00 0.34 -17.10
C SER A 217 13.38 -0.33 -17.14
N TRP A 218 13.50 -1.56 -17.65
CA TRP A 218 14.77 -2.27 -17.76
C TRP A 218 15.64 -1.86 -18.96
N ARG A 219 15.06 -1.18 -19.96
CA ARG A 219 15.75 -0.73 -21.19
C ARG A 219 16.18 0.73 -21.11
N LEU A 220 15.45 1.51 -20.31
CA LEU A 220 15.64 2.94 -20.20
C LEU A 220 16.72 3.26 -19.16
N LYS A 221 17.46 4.35 -19.41
CA LYS A 221 18.43 4.92 -18.48
C LYS A 221 17.93 6.24 -17.94
N ASP A 222 18.35 6.59 -16.74
CA ASP A 222 18.05 7.87 -16.14
C ASP A 222 19.30 8.40 -15.43
N ASP A 223 19.43 9.72 -15.41
CA ASP A 223 20.47 10.42 -14.68
C ASP A 223 19.87 10.95 -13.38
N LEU A 224 20.26 10.34 -12.27
CA LEU A 224 19.77 10.68 -10.94
C LEU A 224 20.26 12.05 -10.47
N ASP A 225 21.35 12.56 -11.04
CA ASP A 225 21.96 13.84 -10.66
C ASP A 225 21.57 14.97 -11.63
N LEU A 226 20.67 14.70 -12.57
CA LEU A 226 20.20 15.70 -13.54
C LEU A 226 19.41 16.82 -12.85
N GLU A 227 19.92 18.05 -12.94
CA GLU A 227 19.30 19.26 -12.38
C GLU A 227 18.61 20.16 -13.41
N ASP A 228 18.82 19.90 -14.71
CA ASP A 228 18.30 20.75 -15.78
C ASP A 228 16.78 20.91 -15.72
N PHE A 229 16.29 22.14 -15.97
CA PHE A 229 14.86 22.43 -16.01
C PHE A 229 14.18 21.62 -17.11
N GLY A 230 13.10 20.92 -16.77
CA GLY A 230 12.41 20.02 -17.70
C GLY A 230 13.08 18.66 -17.89
N GLY A 231 14.25 18.43 -17.29
CA GLY A 231 15.00 17.18 -17.37
C GLY A 231 14.24 15.98 -16.78
N SER A 232 14.35 14.84 -17.47
CA SER A 232 13.88 13.53 -17.01
C SER A 232 14.59 12.42 -17.79
N TRP A 233 14.20 11.16 -17.56
CA TRP A 233 14.65 10.04 -18.41
C TRP A 233 14.32 10.25 -19.90
N LEU A 234 13.36 11.11 -20.26
CA LEU A 234 13.07 11.47 -21.64
C LEU A 234 14.20 12.25 -22.32
N SER A 235 15.02 12.98 -21.56
CA SER A 235 16.15 13.75 -22.09
C SER A 235 17.47 12.98 -22.08
N HIS A 236 17.49 11.74 -21.57
CA HIS A 236 18.73 10.97 -21.46
C HIS A 236 19.21 10.51 -22.86
N PRO A 237 20.47 10.80 -23.27
CA PRO A 237 20.95 10.51 -24.63
C PRO A 237 20.82 9.05 -25.05
N SER A 238 21.06 8.09 -24.13
CA SER A 238 20.93 6.66 -24.44
C SER A 238 19.49 6.19 -24.70
N ASN A 239 18.47 7.01 -24.42
CA ASN A 239 17.08 6.65 -24.67
C ASN A 239 16.58 7.16 -26.03
N SER A 240 17.41 7.86 -26.81
CA SER A 240 17.01 8.51 -28.07
C SER A 240 16.40 7.54 -29.07
N GLU A 241 16.92 6.30 -29.15
CA GLU A 241 16.40 5.27 -30.04
C GLU A 241 14.95 4.85 -29.74
N PHE A 242 14.52 4.94 -28.48
CA PHE A 242 13.15 4.63 -28.07
C PHE A 242 12.22 5.81 -28.23
N LEU A 243 12.76 7.03 -28.13
CA LEU A 243 11.99 8.27 -28.05
C LEU A 243 11.85 8.99 -29.38
N ASP A 244 12.58 8.57 -30.42
CA ASP A 244 12.50 9.19 -31.74
C ASP A 244 11.06 9.18 -32.28
N GLY A 245 10.51 10.36 -32.51
CA GLY A 245 9.13 10.56 -32.95
C GLY A 245 8.05 10.26 -31.91
N ALA A 246 8.37 9.87 -30.68
CA ALA A 246 7.39 9.51 -29.65
C ALA A 246 6.45 10.68 -29.30
N GLU A 247 6.98 11.90 -29.23
CA GLU A 247 6.22 13.14 -28.92
C GLU A 247 5.05 13.37 -29.88
N LEU A 248 5.21 13.00 -31.15
CA LEU A 248 4.21 13.19 -32.20
C LEU A 248 3.48 11.89 -32.59
N ALA A 249 3.84 10.75 -31.98
CA ALA A 249 3.39 9.44 -32.41
C ALA A 249 1.86 9.31 -32.39
N LEU A 250 1.23 9.69 -31.28
CA LEU A 250 -0.23 9.61 -31.15
C LEU A 250 -0.95 10.60 -32.08
N PHE A 251 -0.38 11.79 -32.29
CA PHE A 251 -0.95 12.76 -33.21
C PHE A 251 -0.86 12.28 -34.67
N ARG A 252 0.29 11.74 -35.10
CA ARG A 252 0.46 11.11 -36.41
C ARG A 252 -0.52 9.95 -36.60
N ARG A 253 -0.78 9.16 -35.53
CA ARG A 253 -1.77 8.08 -35.55
C ARG A 253 -3.19 8.61 -35.76
N ILE A 254 -3.55 9.70 -35.08
CA ILE A 254 -4.85 10.39 -35.28
C ILE A 254 -4.99 10.84 -36.75
N GLN A 255 -3.93 11.39 -37.34
CA GLN A 255 -3.93 11.82 -38.74
C GLN A 255 -3.99 10.63 -39.71
N GLY A 256 -3.25 9.56 -39.45
CA GLY A 256 -3.13 8.39 -40.32
C GLY A 256 -4.37 7.49 -40.35
N ASN A 257 -5.09 7.36 -39.23
CA ASN A 257 -6.25 6.48 -39.12
C ASN A 257 -7.56 7.21 -39.44
N ALA A 258 -8.32 6.72 -40.43
CA ALA A 258 -9.57 7.36 -40.87
C ALA A 258 -10.62 7.53 -39.76
N LYS A 259 -10.75 6.54 -38.85
CA LYS A 259 -11.70 6.59 -37.73
C LYS A 259 -11.28 7.62 -36.69
N LEU A 260 -10.00 7.63 -36.30
CA LEU A 260 -9.48 8.63 -35.36
C LEU A 260 -9.53 10.03 -35.95
N ARG A 261 -9.24 10.18 -37.25
CA ARG A 261 -9.31 11.45 -37.96
C ARG A 261 -10.73 12.03 -37.93
N ALA A 262 -11.75 11.21 -38.24
CA ALA A 262 -13.16 11.63 -38.17
C ALA A 262 -13.62 11.98 -36.75
N MET A 263 -12.98 11.40 -35.72
CA MET A 263 -13.30 11.64 -34.33
C MET A 263 -12.64 12.91 -33.77
N PHE A 264 -11.36 13.10 -34.07
CA PHE A 264 -10.52 14.13 -33.48
C PHE A 264 -10.37 15.37 -34.36
N LEU A 265 -10.52 15.28 -35.69
CA LEU A 265 -10.36 16.44 -36.58
C LEU A 265 -11.71 16.89 -37.13
N THR A 266 -11.94 18.19 -37.04
CA THR A 266 -13.16 18.86 -37.54
C THR A 266 -12.77 20.08 -38.35
N THR A 267 -13.59 20.45 -39.33
CA THR A 267 -13.39 21.68 -40.11
C THR A 267 -14.05 22.84 -39.38
N ALA A 268 -13.29 23.90 -39.11
CA ALA A 268 -13.80 25.15 -38.56
C ALA A 268 -14.58 25.93 -39.63
N ALA A 269 -15.29 26.99 -39.19
CA ALA A 269 -16.09 27.83 -40.08
C ALA A 269 -15.26 28.56 -41.15
N ASP A 270 -13.96 28.74 -40.91
CA ASP A 270 -12.99 29.34 -41.84
C ASP A 270 -12.33 28.31 -42.79
N GLY A 271 -12.75 27.03 -42.74
CA GLY A 271 -12.19 25.95 -43.54
C GLY A 271 -10.90 25.33 -42.97
N SER A 272 -10.38 25.83 -41.84
CA SER A 272 -9.21 25.25 -41.18
C SER A 272 -9.55 23.92 -40.48
N VAL A 273 -8.57 23.02 -40.41
CA VAL A 273 -8.72 21.75 -39.67
C VAL A 273 -8.33 21.99 -38.22
N ILE A 274 -9.28 21.84 -37.29
CA ILE A 274 -9.09 21.99 -35.85
C ILE A 274 -9.36 20.69 -35.12
N LEU A 275 -8.77 20.50 -33.94
CA LEU A 275 -9.14 19.35 -33.09
C LEU A 275 -10.52 19.56 -32.46
N CYS A 276 -11.29 18.46 -32.41
CA CYS A 276 -12.63 18.38 -31.86
C CYS A 276 -12.61 18.56 -30.32
N PRO A 277 -13.23 19.63 -29.77
CA PRO A 277 -13.24 19.88 -28.34
C PRO A 277 -13.88 18.75 -27.52
N LYS A 278 -14.87 18.05 -28.10
CA LYS A 278 -15.53 16.91 -27.45
C LYS A 278 -14.59 15.72 -27.33
N ALA A 279 -13.84 15.40 -28.39
CA ALA A 279 -12.87 14.31 -28.36
C ALA A 279 -11.73 14.60 -27.37
N MET A 280 -11.24 15.84 -27.34
CA MET A 280 -10.23 16.28 -26.35
C MET A 280 -10.71 16.10 -24.91
N LYS A 281 -11.97 16.48 -24.61
CA LYS A 281 -12.56 16.30 -23.28
C LYS A 281 -12.69 14.83 -22.88
N ILE A 282 -13.09 13.96 -23.81
CA ILE A 282 -13.19 12.51 -23.57
C ILE A 282 -11.79 11.93 -23.30
N TYR A 283 -10.82 12.28 -24.13
CA TYR A 283 -9.43 11.85 -23.96
C TYR A 283 -8.86 12.28 -22.60
N GLU A 284 -9.09 13.53 -22.22
CA GLU A 284 -8.65 14.04 -20.92
C GLU A 284 -9.36 13.31 -19.76
N ALA A 285 -10.65 12.99 -19.88
CA ALA A 285 -11.36 12.20 -18.87
C ALA A 285 -10.77 10.80 -18.71
N HIS A 286 -10.39 10.14 -19.80
CA HIS A 286 -9.68 8.85 -19.76
C HIS A 286 -8.30 8.99 -19.11
N ALA A 287 -7.56 10.07 -19.40
CA ALA A 287 -6.27 10.34 -18.79
C ALA A 287 -6.39 10.55 -17.27
N GLN A 288 -7.39 11.31 -16.82
CA GLN A 288 -7.68 11.48 -15.39
C GLN A 288 -8.12 10.17 -14.73
N GLY A 289 -8.89 9.34 -15.44
CA GLY A 289 -9.25 7.99 -14.97
C GLY A 289 -8.03 7.10 -14.75
N LEU A 290 -7.05 7.13 -15.66
CA LEU A 290 -5.81 6.39 -15.54
C LEU A 290 -4.98 6.90 -14.36
N LEU A 291 -4.82 8.22 -14.22
CA LEU A 291 -4.09 8.81 -13.10
C LEU A 291 -4.73 8.45 -11.76
N GLY A 292 -6.07 8.46 -11.67
CA GLY A 292 -6.81 8.02 -10.49
C GLY A 292 -6.51 6.57 -10.09
N SER A 293 -6.54 5.65 -11.06
CA SER A 293 -6.16 4.24 -10.80
C SER A 293 -4.67 4.08 -10.51
N GLY A 294 -3.80 4.84 -11.18
CA GLY A 294 -2.36 4.90 -10.95
C GLY A 294 -2.01 5.35 -9.53
N LEU A 295 -2.71 6.36 -9.00
CA LEU A 295 -2.57 6.81 -7.62
C LEU A 295 -2.91 5.70 -6.62
N ILE A 296 -3.97 4.94 -6.85
CA ILE A 296 -4.32 3.80 -5.98
C ILE A 296 -3.24 2.71 -6.06
N LEU A 297 -2.74 2.41 -7.27
CA LEU A 297 -1.67 1.42 -7.46
C LEU A 297 -0.39 1.84 -6.74
N CYS A 298 0.04 3.09 -6.91
CA CYS A 298 1.19 3.65 -6.19
C CYS A 298 0.95 3.64 -4.68
N HIS A 299 -0.24 3.99 -4.22
CA HIS A 299 -0.51 4.08 -2.78
C HIS A 299 -0.62 2.70 -2.08
N VAL A 300 -1.12 1.68 -2.78
CA VAL A 300 -1.39 0.35 -2.19
C VAL A 300 -0.23 -0.63 -2.39
N LEU A 301 0.50 -0.55 -3.52
CA LEU A 301 1.60 -1.47 -3.83
C LEU A 301 2.95 -1.07 -3.23
N LEU A 302 3.14 0.22 -2.93
CA LEU A 302 4.45 0.76 -2.55
C LEU A 302 4.61 0.79 -1.04
N GLY A 303 5.18 -0.28 -0.47
CA GLY A 303 5.68 -0.31 0.91
C GLY A 303 4.81 0.46 1.93
N PRO A 304 5.42 1.24 2.84
CA PRO A 304 4.71 2.29 3.58
C PRO A 304 4.14 3.33 2.61
N PRO A 305 2.83 3.63 2.62
CA PRO A 305 2.25 4.54 1.66
C PRO A 305 2.85 5.95 1.80
N LEU A 306 2.91 6.65 0.68
CA LEU A 306 3.19 8.08 0.71
C LEU A 306 1.96 8.81 1.25
N ARG A 307 2.20 9.89 2.02
CA ARG A 307 1.12 10.79 2.41
C ARG A 307 0.46 11.38 1.19
N ALA A 308 -0.81 11.75 1.30
CA ALA A 308 -1.50 12.46 0.22
C ALA A 308 -0.69 13.65 -0.33
N SER A 309 -0.09 14.47 0.56
CA SER A 309 0.75 15.60 0.14
C SER A 309 2.06 15.19 -0.56
N GLU A 310 2.61 14.03 -0.23
CA GLU A 310 3.85 13.50 -0.82
C GLU A 310 3.55 12.83 -2.17
N LEU A 311 2.49 12.01 -2.22
CA LEU A 311 2.05 11.32 -3.43
C LEU A 311 1.56 12.31 -4.50
N LEU A 312 0.73 13.28 -4.14
CA LEU A 312 0.21 14.29 -5.07
C LEU A 312 1.25 15.33 -5.48
N SER A 313 2.44 15.32 -4.87
CA SER A 313 3.57 16.16 -5.28
C SER A 313 4.63 15.39 -6.06
N VAL A 314 4.42 14.10 -6.35
CA VAL A 314 5.31 13.31 -7.21
C VAL A 314 5.38 13.97 -8.60
N MET A 315 6.60 14.25 -9.03
CA MET A 315 6.88 14.89 -10.32
C MET A 315 7.65 13.94 -11.20
N TRP A 316 7.29 13.89 -12.48
CA TRP A 316 7.97 13.08 -13.49
C TRP A 316 9.06 13.85 -14.26
N ARG A 317 9.09 15.18 -14.14
CA ARG A 317 10.10 16.07 -14.74
C ARG A 317 10.57 17.13 -13.77
N ASN A 318 11.81 17.58 -13.96
CA ASN A 318 12.39 18.65 -13.17
C ASN A 318 11.67 19.97 -13.42
N THR A 319 11.57 20.78 -12.37
CA THR A 319 11.09 22.16 -12.41
C THR A 319 12.13 23.04 -11.70
N ALA A 320 11.70 24.02 -10.88
CA ALA A 320 12.58 24.65 -9.91
C ALA A 320 13.06 23.68 -8.81
N ARG A 321 12.48 22.48 -8.75
CA ARG A 321 12.89 21.37 -7.89
C ARG A 321 13.14 20.12 -8.73
N GLN A 322 13.99 19.24 -8.23
CA GLN A 322 14.24 17.95 -8.83
C GLN A 322 12.97 17.09 -8.83
N ARG A 323 12.83 16.26 -9.86
CA ARG A 323 11.73 15.29 -10.00
C ARG A 323 11.82 14.19 -8.94
N HIS A 324 10.69 13.53 -8.72
CA HIS A 324 10.57 12.44 -7.76
C HIS A 324 10.62 11.07 -8.44
N MET A 325 10.21 10.98 -9.71
CA MET A 325 10.25 9.72 -10.46
C MET A 325 11.57 9.56 -11.19
N LEU A 326 12.24 8.45 -10.91
CA LEU A 326 13.58 8.14 -11.36
C LEU A 326 13.64 6.69 -11.83
N ILE A 327 14.47 6.35 -12.81
CA ILE A 327 14.70 4.95 -13.18
C ILE A 327 16.00 4.48 -12.53
N TRP A 328 15.92 3.46 -11.70
CA TRP A 328 17.08 2.90 -11.00
C TRP A 328 16.98 1.38 -10.93
N GLU A 329 18.10 0.69 -11.15
CA GLU A 329 18.18 -0.78 -11.10
C GLU A 329 17.05 -1.48 -11.89
N LYS A 330 16.82 -1.00 -13.12
CA LYS A 330 15.81 -1.53 -14.06
C LYS A 330 14.35 -1.41 -13.60
N LEU A 331 14.07 -0.56 -12.62
CA LEU A 331 12.75 -0.32 -12.08
C LEU A 331 12.47 1.19 -11.99
N LEU A 332 11.19 1.54 -12.04
CA LEU A 332 10.76 2.89 -11.74
C LEU A 332 10.75 3.09 -10.23
N MET A 333 11.38 4.16 -9.77
CA MET A 333 11.56 4.54 -8.39
C MET A 333 10.86 5.88 -8.14
N ILE A 334 10.10 5.97 -7.05
CA ILE A 334 9.62 7.24 -6.48
C ILE A 334 10.50 7.57 -5.28
N TYR A 335 11.21 8.68 -5.38
CA TYR A 335 12.04 9.23 -4.33
C TYR A 335 11.40 10.49 -3.78
N VAL A 336 11.02 10.47 -2.50
CA VAL A 336 10.45 11.64 -1.81
C VAL A 336 11.24 11.91 -0.53
N GLN A 337 11.75 13.13 -0.41
CA GLN A 337 12.42 13.60 0.80
C GLN A 337 11.42 14.20 1.79
N TYR A 338 11.49 13.74 3.03
CA TYR A 338 10.52 14.06 4.07
C TYR A 338 10.95 15.20 5.01
N HIS A 339 10.01 16.04 5.44
CA HIS A 339 10.30 17.30 6.15
C HIS A 339 9.81 17.43 7.62
N LYS A 340 9.03 16.52 8.22
CA LYS A 340 8.46 16.79 9.59
C LYS A 340 9.46 16.65 10.76
N GLY A 341 10.71 16.24 10.53
CA GLY A 341 11.73 16.13 11.59
C GLY A 341 12.69 17.31 11.69
N GLN A 342 12.60 18.28 10.77
CA GLN A 342 13.63 19.29 10.56
C GLN A 342 13.83 20.19 11.79
N GLN A 343 12.76 20.61 12.45
CA GLN A 343 12.86 21.50 13.62
C GLN A 343 13.38 20.81 14.89
N GLN A 344 13.46 19.48 14.93
CA GLN A 344 13.87 18.73 16.14
C GLN A 344 15.13 17.87 15.96
N SER A 345 15.49 17.44 14.74
CA SER A 345 16.57 16.48 14.52
C SER A 345 17.58 16.84 13.43
N GLY A 346 17.28 17.80 12.54
CA GLY A 346 18.17 18.20 11.44
C GLY A 346 18.42 17.13 10.36
N VAL A 347 17.87 15.91 10.50
CA VAL A 347 18.16 14.80 9.59
C VAL A 347 16.99 14.58 8.61
N TYR A 348 17.33 14.50 7.32
CA TYR A 348 16.42 14.14 6.24
C TYR A 348 16.05 12.65 6.36
N LYS A 349 14.77 12.32 6.14
CA LYS A 349 14.35 10.92 6.00
C LYS A 349 13.99 10.68 4.54
N ASP A 350 14.77 9.82 3.90
CA ASP A 350 14.54 9.37 2.53
C ASP A 350 13.39 8.36 2.49
N ASN A 351 12.40 8.60 1.65
CA ASN A 351 11.38 7.61 1.30
C ASN A 351 11.59 7.19 -0.16
N ILE A 352 12.19 6.02 -0.33
CA ILE A 352 12.52 5.42 -1.62
C ILE A 352 11.58 4.24 -1.87
N GLN A 353 10.87 4.26 -2.98
CA GLN A 353 9.88 3.24 -3.32
C GLN A 353 10.06 2.77 -4.75
N PHE A 354 10.28 1.47 -4.94
CA PHE A 354 10.32 0.85 -6.26
C PHE A 354 8.94 0.35 -6.66
N LEU A 355 8.47 0.74 -7.84
CA LEU A 355 7.23 0.24 -8.40
C LEU A 355 7.41 -1.18 -8.96
N PRO A 356 6.40 -2.05 -8.84
CA PRO A 356 6.37 -3.29 -9.62
C PRO A 356 6.50 -2.97 -11.11
N LYS A 357 7.32 -3.76 -11.83
CA LYS A 357 7.63 -3.56 -13.26
C LYS A 357 6.38 -3.23 -14.10
N ALA A 358 5.31 -4.01 -13.93
CA ALA A 358 4.07 -3.84 -14.67
C ALA A 358 3.41 -2.45 -14.48
N VAL A 359 3.52 -1.86 -13.29
CA VAL A 359 2.99 -0.52 -13.00
C VAL A 359 3.98 0.56 -13.44
N GLY A 360 5.28 0.33 -13.21
CA GLY A 360 6.33 1.24 -13.66
C GLY A 360 6.29 1.45 -15.18
N ASP A 361 6.26 0.37 -15.94
CA ASP A 361 6.21 0.40 -17.42
C ASP A 361 4.91 1.07 -17.92
N LEU A 362 3.78 0.85 -17.23
CA LEU A 362 2.51 1.52 -17.53
C LEU A 362 2.65 3.05 -17.39
N LEU A 363 3.26 3.54 -16.30
CA LEU A 363 3.48 4.97 -16.10
C LEU A 363 4.50 5.55 -17.09
N LEU A 364 5.53 4.79 -17.46
CA LEU A 364 6.52 5.22 -18.45
C LEU A 364 5.90 5.40 -19.84
N MET A 365 5.03 4.47 -20.25
CA MET A 365 4.24 4.59 -21.49
C MET A 365 3.33 5.82 -21.46
N TYR A 366 2.67 6.06 -20.33
CA TYR A 366 1.85 7.25 -20.13
C TYR A 366 2.67 8.55 -20.29
N ILE A 367 3.83 8.62 -19.64
CA ILE A 367 4.72 9.79 -19.69
C ILE A 367 5.24 10.04 -21.11
N ALA A 368 5.65 9.00 -21.84
CA ALA A 368 6.25 9.15 -23.16
C ALA A 368 5.26 9.52 -24.27
N TYR A 369 4.03 8.98 -24.22
CA TYR A 369 3.09 9.10 -25.34
C TYR A 369 1.85 9.93 -25.03
N VAL A 370 1.26 9.75 -23.84
CA VAL A 370 -0.01 10.42 -23.48
C VAL A 370 0.24 11.88 -23.10
N ILE A 371 1.30 12.17 -22.33
CA ILE A 371 1.61 13.53 -21.91
C ILE A 371 1.85 14.49 -23.11
N PRO A 372 2.63 14.12 -24.14
CA PRO A 372 2.80 14.98 -25.32
C PRO A 372 1.49 15.33 -26.02
N LEU A 373 0.61 14.35 -26.24
CA LEU A 373 -0.69 14.62 -26.87
C LEU A 373 -1.58 15.52 -26.00
N ARG A 374 -1.62 15.30 -24.68
CA ARG A 374 -2.32 16.18 -23.74
C ARG A 374 -1.74 17.60 -23.77
N GLN A 375 -0.42 17.75 -23.86
CA GLN A 375 0.26 19.04 -23.99
C GLN A 375 -0.13 19.77 -25.27
N MET A 376 -0.29 19.06 -26.39
CA MET A 376 -0.81 19.64 -27.64
C MET A 376 -2.26 20.13 -27.48
N PHE A 377 -3.12 19.31 -26.87
CA PHE A 377 -4.51 19.68 -26.63
C PHE A 377 -4.64 20.92 -25.74
N LEU A 378 -3.84 20.98 -24.68
CA LEU A 378 -3.80 22.11 -23.77
C LEU A 378 -3.36 23.41 -24.49
N ARG A 379 -2.32 23.35 -25.34
CA ARG A 379 -1.82 24.51 -26.08
C ARG A 379 -2.80 25.06 -27.10
N GLN A 380 -3.67 24.22 -27.65
CA GLN A 380 -4.71 24.67 -28.57
C GLN A 380 -5.82 25.45 -27.84
N GLN A 381 -6.16 25.05 -26.61
CA GLN A 381 -7.15 25.78 -25.80
C GLN A 381 -6.55 27.03 -25.16
N THR A 382 -5.27 26.96 -24.77
CA THR A 382 -4.56 28.06 -24.12
C THR A 382 -3.13 28.11 -24.66
N PRO A 383 -2.85 28.98 -25.65
CA PRO A 383 -1.52 29.13 -26.22
C PRO A 383 -0.47 29.38 -25.13
N GLY A 384 0.64 28.64 -25.16
CA GLY A 384 1.72 28.74 -24.18
C GLY A 384 1.51 27.97 -22.87
N ALA A 385 0.33 27.40 -22.62
CA ALA A 385 0.11 26.61 -21.42
C ALA A 385 0.99 25.35 -21.37
N LEU A 386 1.45 25.00 -20.16
CA LEU A 386 2.28 23.83 -19.90
C LEU A 386 1.50 22.81 -19.08
N ILE A 387 1.65 21.54 -19.45
CA ILE A 387 1.07 20.44 -18.70
C ILE A 387 1.68 20.36 -17.30
N SER A 388 0.87 19.94 -16.34
CA SER A 388 1.34 19.73 -14.97
C SER A 388 2.53 18.76 -14.95
N PRO A 389 3.63 19.08 -14.22
CA PRO A 389 4.72 18.14 -13.96
C PRO A 389 4.33 17.07 -12.92
N TYR A 390 3.20 17.24 -12.24
CA TYR A 390 2.68 16.34 -11.22
C TYR A 390 1.85 15.22 -11.85
N LEU A 391 1.94 14.04 -11.24
CA LEU A 391 1.23 12.83 -11.65
C LEU A 391 -0.15 12.74 -10.98
#